data_AF-A0A915MMW4-F1
#
_entry.id   AF-A0A915MMW4-F1
#
_cell.length_a   1.000
_cell.length_b   1.000
_cell.length_c   1.000
_cell.angle_alpha   90.00
_cell.angle_beta   90.00
_cell.angle_gamma   90.00
#
_symmetry.space_group_name_H-M   'P 1'
#
loop_
_entity.id
_entity.type
_entity.pdbx_description
1 polymer ?
#
loop_
_entity_poly.entity_id
_entity_poly.type
_entity_poly.pdbx_seq_one_letter_code
_entity_poly.pdbx_strand_id
1 'polypeptide(L)'
;MPGIFDIEKRRAKTNNMSHSTDLDVLEFIRRHLLRGKKEYHYSADQIEQIAHLAMESFEDQQTLLELNGPIFVCGDIHGQYADLLRIFHACGPPHKKRYLFLGDYVDRGRNSLEVVLAYGFFDELSRRFGNDRAEELWLKFNDAFAFMPLAATIGGKILCMHGGISPHLQSLNDIRDLKRPIPIIIEPGLIQDLLWADPNLLPSNEGFVHNYFRNCSVLFSEEALKKTMASLKISLIIRAHQVAQYGYDMFCGQRMVTIFSAARYHPELNNWSAVASISADLEIFFVLTRPDEAQNEHL
;
A
#
# COMPACT_ATOMS: atom_id res chain seq x y z
N MET A 1 20.78 5.89 21.88
CA MET A 1 20.04 6.42 20.71
C MET A 1 18.54 6.57 21.03
N PRO A 2 18.07 7.61 21.74
CA PRO A 2 16.63 7.82 21.95
C PRO A 2 15.95 8.61 20.81
N GLY A 3 16.68 9.51 20.14
CA GLY A 3 16.10 10.45 19.17
C GLY A 3 15.78 9.90 17.76
N ILE A 4 16.13 8.64 17.48
CA ILE A 4 15.90 8.01 16.16
C ILE A 4 14.45 7.49 16.03
N PHE A 5 13.73 7.30 17.12
CA PHE A 5 12.32 6.84 17.10
C PHE A 5 11.31 7.93 17.47
N ASP A 6 11.78 9.13 17.78
CA ASP A 6 10.95 10.27 18.19
C ASP A 6 10.55 11.11 16.96
N ILE A 7 9.38 10.78 16.39
CA ILE A 7 8.79 11.43 15.20
C ILE A 7 8.46 12.90 15.50
N GLU A 8 7.93 13.21 16.69
CA GLU A 8 7.56 14.57 17.08
C GLU A 8 8.79 15.49 17.15
N LYS A 9 9.91 14.98 17.66
CA LYS A 9 11.18 15.72 17.71
C LYS A 9 11.79 15.93 16.33
N ARG A 10 11.61 15.01 15.37
CA ARG A 10 12.00 15.21 13.97
C ARG A 10 11.13 16.24 13.26
N ARG A 11 9.82 16.26 13.54
CA ARG A 11 8.88 17.29 13.06
C ARG A 11 9.32 18.69 13.52
N ALA A 12 9.59 18.88 14.81
CA ALA A 12 10.02 20.17 15.35
C ALA A 12 11.32 20.70 14.75
N LYS A 13 12.22 19.82 14.30
CA LYS A 13 13.44 20.19 13.56
C LYS A 13 13.13 20.60 12.10
N THR A 14 12.16 19.94 11.47
CA THR A 14 11.75 20.17 10.08
C THR A 14 11.05 21.52 9.90
N ASN A 15 10.11 21.86 10.78
CA ASN A 15 9.35 23.12 10.73
C ASN A 15 10.21 24.39 10.93
N ASN A 16 11.45 24.23 11.41
CA ASN A 16 12.41 25.33 11.57
C ASN A 16 13.33 25.54 10.35
N MET A 17 13.24 24.70 9.31
CA MET A 17 13.96 24.90 8.05
C MET A 17 13.17 25.84 7.14
N SER A 18 13.75 26.98 6.76
CA SER A 18 13.16 27.90 5.79
C SER A 18 13.02 27.22 4.42
N HIS A 19 11.81 26.86 4.02
CA HIS A 19 11.55 26.20 2.75
C HIS A 19 11.74 27.19 1.59
N SER A 20 12.90 27.11 0.95
CA SER A 20 13.19 27.79 -0.30
C SER A 20 12.48 27.07 -1.44
N THR A 21 11.48 27.73 -2.04
CA THR A 21 10.59 27.27 -3.13
C THR A 21 9.55 26.22 -2.74
N ASP A 22 8.27 26.59 -2.89
CA ASP A 22 7.13 25.66 -2.84
C ASP A 22 7.15 24.77 -4.09
N LEU A 23 7.07 23.45 -3.88
CA LEU A 23 6.93 22.48 -4.96
C LEU A 23 5.50 22.48 -5.50
N ASP A 24 5.31 22.82 -6.77
CA ASP A 24 4.08 22.51 -7.49
C ASP A 24 3.98 20.98 -7.70
N VAL A 25 3.31 20.31 -6.76
CA VAL A 25 3.11 18.85 -6.75
C VAL A 25 2.37 18.38 -8.01
N LEU A 26 1.43 19.16 -8.55
CA LEU A 26 0.65 18.76 -9.72
C LEU A 26 1.51 18.81 -11.00
N GLU A 27 2.29 19.88 -11.18
CA GLU A 27 3.23 19.99 -12.30
C GLU A 27 4.39 18.98 -12.15
N PHE A 28 4.85 18.70 -10.93
CA PHE A 28 5.81 17.64 -10.64
C PHE A 28 5.29 16.27 -11.07
N ILE A 29 4.11 15.86 -10.60
CA ILE A 29 3.47 14.59 -10.98
C ILE A 29 3.25 14.54 -12.49
N ARG A 30 2.79 15.64 -13.11
CA ARG A 30 2.58 15.70 -14.57
C ARG A 30 3.87 15.49 -15.34
N ARG A 31 4.97 16.18 -14.99
CA ARG A 31 6.30 16.01 -15.61
C ARG A 31 6.85 14.62 -15.40
N HIS A 32 6.69 14.07 -14.21
CA HIS A 32 7.14 12.74 -13.85
C HIS A 32 6.43 11.67 -14.68
N LEU A 33 5.09 11.66 -14.72
CA LEU A 33 4.31 10.70 -15.53
C LEU A 33 4.57 10.85 -17.05
N LEU A 34 4.75 12.08 -17.55
CA LEU A 34 5.08 12.33 -18.96
C LEU A 34 6.47 11.80 -19.37
N ARG A 35 7.39 11.59 -18.42
CA ARG A 35 8.73 11.04 -18.69
C ARG A 35 8.69 9.53 -19.01
N GLY A 36 7.64 8.83 -18.59
CA GLY A 36 7.48 7.38 -18.79
C GLY A 36 8.58 6.57 -18.08
N LYS A 37 8.91 5.38 -18.61
CA LYS A 37 9.86 4.41 -18.00
C LYS A 37 11.33 4.90 -17.83
N LYS A 38 11.66 6.18 -18.04
CA LYS A 38 13.04 6.71 -17.93
C LYS A 38 13.32 7.25 -16.53
N GLU A 39 14.39 6.77 -15.87
CA GLU A 39 14.85 7.21 -14.55
C GLU A 39 14.80 8.74 -14.40
N TYR A 40 14.13 9.22 -13.36
CA TYR A 40 14.03 10.65 -13.05
C TYR A 40 15.15 11.06 -12.09
N HIS A 41 15.72 12.26 -12.29
CA HIS A 41 16.73 12.81 -11.40
C HIS A 41 16.05 13.80 -10.45
N TYR A 42 15.90 13.39 -9.20
CA TYR A 42 15.34 14.22 -8.12
C TYR A 42 16.48 14.88 -7.33
N SER A 43 16.27 16.10 -6.84
CA SER A 43 17.11 16.61 -5.75
C SER A 43 16.64 16.03 -4.41
N ALA A 44 17.55 15.96 -3.42
CA ALA A 44 17.19 15.54 -2.07
C ALA A 44 16.08 16.43 -1.48
N ASP A 45 16.13 17.74 -1.75
CA ASP A 45 15.16 18.71 -1.21
C ASP A 45 13.76 18.53 -1.83
N GLN A 46 13.66 18.15 -3.12
CA GLN A 46 12.38 17.76 -3.72
C GLN A 46 11.80 16.51 -3.06
N ILE A 47 12.63 15.51 -2.77
CA ILE A 47 12.20 14.29 -2.09
C ILE A 47 11.74 14.61 -0.65
N GLU A 48 12.51 15.43 0.08
CA GLU A 48 12.17 15.85 1.44
C GLU A 48 10.83 16.61 1.48
N GLN A 49 10.60 17.53 0.53
CA GLN A 49 9.32 18.24 0.38
C GLN A 49 8.16 17.29 0.04
N ILE A 50 8.36 16.31 -0.84
CA ILE A 50 7.31 15.33 -1.19
C ILE A 50 6.95 14.46 0.02
N ALA A 51 7.94 13.96 0.76
CA ALA A 51 7.71 13.17 1.97
C ALA A 51 6.97 14.00 3.04
N HIS A 52 7.33 15.28 3.20
CA HIS A 52 6.66 16.19 4.12
C HIS A 52 5.19 16.45 3.74
N LEU A 53 4.92 16.79 2.47
CA LEU A 53 3.56 17.05 1.98
C LEU A 53 2.68 15.79 2.00
N ALA A 54 3.27 14.61 1.76
CA ALA A 54 2.58 13.33 1.93
C ALA A 54 2.22 13.08 3.40
N MET A 55 3.17 13.30 4.32
CA MET A 55 2.94 13.16 5.76
C MET A 55 1.80 14.06 6.25
N GLU A 56 1.78 15.34 5.88
CA GLU A 56 0.70 16.27 6.24
C GLU A 56 -0.65 15.80 5.66
N SER A 57 -0.67 15.42 4.38
CA SER A 57 -1.88 14.89 3.74
C SER A 57 -2.38 13.59 4.38
N PHE A 58 -1.53 12.79 5.00
CA PHE A 58 -1.94 11.58 5.72
C PHE A 58 -2.37 11.90 7.16
N GLU A 59 -1.72 12.84 7.85
CA GLU A 59 -2.06 13.29 9.21
C GLU A 59 -3.52 13.75 9.29
N ASP A 60 -3.97 14.57 8.33
CA ASP A 60 -5.34 15.12 8.23
C ASP A 60 -6.44 14.07 7.96
N GLN A 61 -6.08 12.86 7.54
CA GLN A 61 -7.06 11.81 7.20
C GLN A 61 -7.55 11.05 8.45
N GLN A 62 -8.48 10.11 8.26
CA GLN A 62 -8.84 9.13 9.29
C GLN A 62 -8.06 7.82 9.09
N THR A 63 -7.78 7.09 10.17
CA THR A 63 -7.11 5.79 10.10
C THR A 63 -7.93 4.74 9.33
N LEU A 64 -9.27 4.88 9.35
CA LEU A 64 -10.21 4.23 8.44
C LEU A 64 -10.79 5.27 7.49
N LEU A 65 -10.48 5.19 6.19
CA LEU A 65 -11.07 6.08 5.19
C LEU A 65 -12.53 5.69 4.89
N GLU A 66 -13.36 6.68 4.55
CA GLU A 66 -14.75 6.45 4.11
C GLU A 66 -14.93 6.98 2.68
N LEU A 67 -15.00 6.06 1.73
CA LEU A 67 -14.95 6.33 0.29
C LEU A 67 -16.22 5.84 -0.42
N ASN A 68 -16.39 6.27 -1.67
CA ASN A 68 -17.51 5.88 -2.52
C ASN A 68 -17.02 5.54 -3.95
N GLY A 69 -17.85 4.84 -4.72
CA GLY A 69 -17.61 4.61 -6.16
C GLY A 69 -17.98 5.83 -7.03
N PRO A 70 -17.50 5.91 -8.28
CA PRO A 70 -16.57 4.98 -8.92
C PRO A 70 -15.13 5.17 -8.42
N ILE A 71 -14.39 4.06 -8.24
CA ILE A 71 -13.01 4.04 -7.75
C ILE A 71 -12.27 2.81 -8.25
N PHE A 72 -10.96 2.92 -8.49
CA PHE A 72 -10.08 1.80 -8.78
C PHE A 72 -9.30 1.40 -7.54
N VAL A 73 -9.29 0.11 -7.19
CA VAL A 73 -8.52 -0.46 -6.08
C VAL A 73 -7.34 -1.25 -6.62
N CYS A 74 -6.14 -0.82 -6.25
CA CYS A 74 -4.85 -1.42 -6.61
C CYS A 74 -4.25 -2.13 -5.40
N GLY A 75 -3.71 -3.32 -5.61
CA GLY A 75 -2.86 -4.02 -4.63
C GLY A 75 -1.39 -3.62 -4.78
N ASP A 76 -0.52 -4.55 -4.38
CA ASP A 76 0.94 -4.38 -4.34
C ASP A 76 1.51 -3.96 -5.69
N ILE A 77 2.49 -3.04 -5.68
CA ILE A 77 3.20 -2.53 -6.88
C ILE A 77 4.69 -2.85 -6.83
N HIS A 78 5.27 -3.03 -5.64
CA HIS A 78 6.66 -3.46 -5.45
C HIS A 78 7.72 -2.74 -6.32
N GLY A 79 7.66 -1.40 -6.39
CA GLY A 79 8.62 -0.60 -7.14
C GLY A 79 8.61 -0.83 -8.65
N GLN A 80 7.59 -1.53 -9.17
CA GLN A 80 7.42 -1.80 -10.61
C GLN A 80 6.71 -0.62 -11.27
N TYR A 81 7.42 0.52 -11.37
CA TYR A 81 6.88 1.74 -11.97
C TYR A 81 6.33 1.56 -13.40
N ALA A 82 6.91 0.61 -14.16
CA ALA A 82 6.39 0.21 -15.45
C ALA A 82 4.94 -0.31 -15.38
N ASP A 83 4.58 -1.03 -14.32
CA ASP A 83 3.22 -1.55 -14.10
C ASP A 83 2.27 -0.44 -13.65
N LEU A 84 2.73 0.46 -12.78
CA LEU A 84 1.97 1.65 -12.38
C LEU A 84 1.57 2.51 -13.60
N LEU A 85 2.50 2.72 -14.53
CA LEU A 85 2.21 3.42 -15.80
C LEU A 85 1.19 2.65 -16.67
N ARG A 86 1.27 1.31 -16.72
CA ARG A 86 0.31 0.48 -17.47
C ARG A 86 -1.09 0.50 -16.84
N ILE A 87 -1.17 0.54 -15.51
CA ILE A 87 -2.41 0.74 -14.75
C ILE A 87 -3.05 2.09 -15.09
N PHE A 88 -2.29 3.20 -15.04
CA PHE A 88 -2.83 4.52 -15.40
C PHE A 88 -3.17 4.65 -16.90
N HIS A 89 -2.47 3.93 -17.79
CA HIS A 89 -2.85 3.85 -19.20
C HIS A 89 -4.19 3.11 -19.40
N ALA A 90 -4.38 1.98 -18.70
CA ALA A 90 -5.58 1.14 -18.86
C ALA A 90 -6.83 1.69 -18.14
N CYS A 91 -6.66 2.21 -16.92
CA CYS A 91 -7.77 2.68 -16.06
C CYS A 91 -8.05 4.19 -16.20
N GLY A 92 -7.07 4.96 -16.69
CA GLY A 92 -7.11 6.42 -16.83
C GLY A 92 -6.13 7.13 -15.87
N PRO A 93 -5.85 8.42 -16.09
CA PRO A 93 -4.83 9.11 -15.30
C PRO A 93 -5.36 9.51 -13.91
N PRO A 94 -4.48 9.55 -12.88
CA PRO A 94 -4.87 9.80 -11.49
C PRO A 94 -5.46 11.19 -11.24
N HIS A 95 -5.20 12.18 -12.11
CA HIS A 95 -5.84 13.51 -12.04
C HIS A 95 -7.29 13.53 -12.59
N LYS A 96 -7.83 12.41 -13.09
CA LYS A 96 -9.23 12.28 -13.59
C LYS A 96 -10.01 11.13 -12.97
N LYS A 97 -9.34 10.24 -12.23
CA LYS A 97 -9.89 8.99 -11.70
C LYS A 97 -9.49 8.85 -10.24
N ARG A 98 -10.39 8.32 -9.42
CA ARG A 98 -10.08 8.01 -8.02
C ARG A 98 -9.41 6.65 -7.92
N TYR A 99 -8.37 6.59 -7.10
CA TYR A 99 -7.63 5.38 -6.77
C TYR A 99 -7.60 5.16 -5.26
N LEU A 100 -7.63 3.90 -4.87
CA LEU A 100 -7.24 3.42 -3.55
C LEU A 100 -6.12 2.40 -3.78
N PHE A 101 -4.94 2.65 -3.20
CA PHE A 101 -3.85 1.68 -3.17
C PHE A 101 -3.84 1.01 -1.79
N LEU A 102 -3.63 -0.31 -1.75
CA LEU A 102 -3.79 -1.10 -0.53
C LEU A 102 -2.51 -1.29 0.28
N GLY A 103 -1.36 -0.79 -0.18
CA GLY A 103 -0.06 -1.05 0.47
C GLY A 103 0.97 -1.55 -0.54
N ASP A 104 2.10 -2.03 0.00
CA ASP A 104 3.23 -2.63 -0.74
C ASP A 104 3.52 -1.98 -2.10
N TYR A 105 3.62 -0.66 -2.06
CA TYR A 105 4.02 0.19 -3.17
C TYR A 105 5.36 -0.25 -3.81
N VAL A 106 6.17 -1.06 -3.12
CA VAL A 106 7.62 -0.89 -3.09
C VAL A 106 8.39 -2.12 -2.69
N ASP A 107 9.70 -2.04 -2.86
CA ASP A 107 10.67 -3.11 -2.60
C ASP A 107 10.72 -4.08 -3.77
N ARG A 108 11.81 -4.85 -3.90
CA ARG A 108 12.10 -5.77 -5.03
C ARG A 108 12.28 -5.09 -6.40
N GLY A 109 11.47 -4.10 -6.77
CA GLY A 109 11.59 -3.33 -8.00
C GLY A 109 12.65 -2.22 -7.95
N ARG A 110 13.32 -1.99 -9.10
CA ARG A 110 14.40 -0.99 -9.27
C ARG A 110 13.94 0.47 -9.32
N ASN A 111 12.64 0.72 -9.48
CA ASN A 111 12.06 2.06 -9.58
C ASN A 111 11.24 2.39 -8.35
N SER A 112 11.89 2.23 -7.22
CA SER A 112 11.27 2.15 -5.91
C SER A 112 10.97 3.57 -5.40
N LEU A 113 11.89 4.52 -5.62
CA LEU A 113 11.66 5.98 -5.53
C LEU A 113 10.50 6.50 -6.37
N GLU A 114 10.29 5.92 -7.55
CA GLU A 114 9.19 6.30 -8.41
C GLU A 114 7.82 5.72 -7.93
N VAL A 115 7.76 4.95 -6.81
CA VAL A 115 6.51 4.29 -6.34
C VAL A 115 6.11 4.43 -4.85
N VAL A 116 6.97 4.45 -3.79
CA VAL A 116 6.75 5.06 -2.41
C VAL A 116 7.72 4.71 -1.21
N LEU A 117 7.83 3.49 -0.58
CA LEU A 117 9.09 2.77 -0.08
C LEU A 117 9.17 1.96 1.26
N ALA A 118 9.78 0.73 1.32
CA ALA A 118 9.99 -0.04 2.59
C ALA A 118 11.13 -1.14 2.75
N TYR A 119 11.90 -1.57 1.75
CA TYR A 119 13.00 -2.58 1.85
C TYR A 119 13.86 -2.57 0.57
N GLY A 120 15.19 -2.45 0.69
CA GLY A 120 16.09 -2.17 -0.45
C GLY A 120 16.03 -0.72 -0.96
N PHE A 121 15.06 0.07 -0.50
CA PHE A 121 15.00 1.52 -0.74
C PHE A 121 16.26 2.25 -0.26
N PHE A 122 16.75 1.92 0.94
CA PHE A 122 17.91 2.57 1.51
C PHE A 122 19.15 2.40 0.62
N ASP A 123 19.28 1.26 -0.06
CA ASP A 123 20.34 1.02 -1.04
C ASP A 123 20.17 1.90 -2.29
N GLU A 124 18.92 2.09 -2.74
CA GLU A 124 18.61 3.00 -3.85
C GLU A 124 18.92 4.47 -3.50
N LEU A 125 18.54 4.94 -2.31
CA LEU A 125 18.92 6.26 -1.82
C LEU A 125 20.44 6.39 -1.69
N SER A 126 21.11 5.40 -1.10
CA SER A 126 22.56 5.43 -0.90
C SER A 126 23.29 5.51 -2.24
N ARG A 127 22.81 4.78 -3.26
CA ARG A 127 23.30 4.87 -4.65
C ARG A 127 23.11 6.27 -5.26
N ARG A 128 21.95 6.91 -5.03
CA ARG A 128 21.58 8.18 -5.69
C ARG A 128 22.07 9.44 -4.93
N PHE A 129 22.22 9.39 -3.61
CA PHE A 129 22.44 10.55 -2.74
C PHE A 129 23.60 10.39 -1.73
N GLY A 130 24.20 9.21 -1.61
CA GLY A 130 25.17 8.90 -0.56
C GLY A 130 24.53 8.61 0.80
N ASN A 131 25.24 7.82 1.63
CA ASN A 131 24.68 7.20 2.84
C ASN A 131 24.06 8.21 3.83
N ASP A 132 24.74 9.32 4.13
CA ASP A 132 24.30 10.28 5.14
C ASP A 132 22.96 10.93 4.76
N ARG A 133 22.83 11.40 3.51
CA ARG A 133 21.57 11.99 3.00
C ARG A 133 20.52 10.91 2.71
N ALA A 134 20.93 9.68 2.44
CA ALA A 134 20.04 8.53 2.35
C ALA A 134 19.38 8.20 3.69
N GLU A 135 20.11 8.22 4.81
CA GLU A 135 19.54 8.03 6.14
C GLU A 135 18.52 9.13 6.47
N GLU A 136 18.84 10.39 6.20
CA GLU A 136 17.92 11.51 6.41
C GLU A 136 16.63 11.38 5.59
N LEU A 137 16.72 11.09 4.28
CA LEU A 137 15.55 10.92 3.41
C LEU A 137 14.74 9.66 3.79
N TRP A 138 15.40 8.56 4.14
CA TRP A 138 14.75 7.33 4.60
C TRP A 138 13.93 7.57 5.86
N LEU A 139 14.45 8.32 6.84
CA LEU A 139 13.70 8.69 8.05
C LEU A 139 12.44 9.51 7.72
N LYS A 140 12.53 10.48 6.79
CA LYS A 140 11.37 11.31 6.36
C LYS A 140 10.25 10.48 5.74
N PHE A 141 10.60 9.48 4.93
CA PHE A 141 9.61 8.56 4.36
C PHE A 141 8.97 7.65 5.42
N ASN A 142 9.76 7.10 6.36
CA ASN A 142 9.20 6.32 7.47
C ASN A 142 8.28 7.16 8.37
N ASP A 143 8.62 8.44 8.60
CA ASP A 143 7.74 9.39 9.29
C ASP A 143 6.42 9.54 8.53
N ALA A 144 6.45 9.71 7.20
CA ALA A 144 5.23 9.76 6.38
C ALA A 144 4.41 8.45 6.43
N PHE A 145 5.04 7.27 6.41
CA PHE A 145 4.33 5.98 6.46
C PHE A 145 3.71 5.69 7.82
N ALA A 146 4.33 6.15 8.90
CA ALA A 146 3.72 6.09 10.23
C ALA A 146 2.36 6.81 10.26
N PHE A 147 2.16 7.85 9.44
CA PHE A 147 0.87 8.53 9.33
C PHE A 147 -0.11 7.91 8.33
N MET A 148 0.21 6.86 7.56
CA MET A 148 -0.75 6.35 6.56
C MET A 148 -2.04 5.76 7.18
N PRO A 149 -3.20 5.92 6.52
CA PRO A 149 -4.41 5.16 6.86
C PRO A 149 -4.19 3.65 6.72
N LEU A 150 -4.83 2.86 7.58
CA LEU A 150 -4.66 1.40 7.64
C LEU A 150 -5.73 0.62 6.87
N ALA A 151 -6.89 1.23 6.66
CA ALA A 151 -7.99 0.63 5.91
C ALA A 151 -8.89 1.70 5.28
N ALA A 152 -9.77 1.27 4.38
CA ALA A 152 -10.84 2.08 3.81
C ALA A 152 -12.14 1.30 3.72
N THR A 153 -13.28 1.98 3.82
CA THR A 153 -14.58 1.44 3.38
C THR A 153 -14.98 2.07 2.06
N ILE A 154 -15.67 1.30 1.20
CA ILE A 154 -16.24 1.80 -0.05
C ILE A 154 -17.76 1.54 0.00
N GLY A 155 -18.54 2.63 -0.07
CA GLY A 155 -20.00 2.62 0.04
C GLY A 155 -20.53 2.04 1.37
N GLY A 156 -19.70 2.01 2.42
CA GLY A 156 -20.02 1.37 3.71
C GLY A 156 -20.28 -0.14 3.64
N LYS A 157 -19.90 -0.81 2.53
CA LYS A 157 -20.21 -2.23 2.27
C LYS A 157 -19.01 -3.08 1.90
N ILE A 158 -17.98 -2.47 1.32
CA ILE A 158 -16.71 -3.12 1.02
C ILE A 158 -15.69 -2.60 2.04
N LEU A 159 -14.95 -3.49 2.71
CA LEU A 159 -13.80 -3.13 3.54
C LEU A 159 -12.51 -3.45 2.77
N CYS A 160 -11.57 -2.52 2.78
CA CYS A 160 -10.30 -2.58 2.07
C CYS A 160 -9.14 -2.41 3.05
N MET A 161 -8.15 -3.28 3.01
CA MET A 161 -6.91 -3.21 3.81
C MET A 161 -5.77 -3.97 3.11
N HIS A 162 -4.55 -3.94 3.63
CA HIS A 162 -3.42 -4.66 3.02
C HIS A 162 -3.47 -6.18 3.31
N GLY A 163 -3.40 -6.48 4.61
CA GLY A 163 -3.40 -7.80 5.22
C GLY A 163 -4.80 -8.42 5.22
N GLY A 164 -5.37 -8.60 6.41
CA GLY A 164 -6.69 -9.17 6.52
C GLY A 164 -7.34 -8.91 7.87
N ILE A 165 -8.28 -9.77 8.23
CA ILE A 165 -9.05 -9.63 9.47
C ILE A 165 -8.25 -10.08 10.70
N SER A 166 -8.58 -9.48 11.84
CA SER A 166 -7.98 -9.73 13.14
C SER A 166 -8.99 -10.36 14.11
N PRO A 167 -8.57 -11.22 15.07
CA PRO A 167 -9.40 -11.56 16.23
C PRO A 167 -9.75 -10.34 17.10
N HIS A 168 -9.01 -9.23 16.96
CA HIS A 168 -9.26 -7.95 17.64
C HIS A 168 -10.21 -7.03 16.86
N LEU A 169 -10.66 -7.40 15.65
CA LEU A 169 -11.55 -6.59 14.81
C LEU A 169 -13.01 -7.01 15.01
N GLN A 170 -13.69 -6.35 15.94
CA GLN A 170 -15.11 -6.57 16.27
C GLN A 170 -16.02 -5.52 15.64
N SER A 171 -15.56 -4.27 15.56
CA SER A 171 -16.26 -3.12 14.99
C SER A 171 -15.36 -2.29 14.07
N LEU A 172 -15.95 -1.47 13.18
CA LEU A 172 -15.18 -0.52 12.37
C LEU A 172 -14.57 0.63 13.21
N ASN A 173 -15.09 0.88 14.43
CA ASN A 173 -14.49 1.89 15.32
C ASN A 173 -13.13 1.42 15.85
N ASP A 174 -12.92 0.12 15.98
CA ASP A 174 -11.65 -0.47 16.42
C ASP A 174 -10.49 -0.04 15.49
N ILE A 175 -10.79 0.26 14.21
CA ILE A 175 -9.84 0.85 13.26
C ILE A 175 -9.82 2.39 13.33
N ARG A 176 -10.98 3.05 13.46
CA ARG A 176 -11.08 4.52 13.57
C ARG A 176 -10.32 5.08 14.78
N ASP A 177 -10.33 4.35 15.89
CA ASP A 177 -9.76 4.79 17.17
C ASP A 177 -8.24 4.60 17.26
N LEU A 178 -7.64 3.83 16.33
CA LEU A 178 -6.18 3.65 16.23
C LEU A 178 -5.49 4.99 15.99
N LYS A 179 -4.58 5.35 16.91
CA LYS A 179 -3.82 6.59 16.85
C LYS A 179 -2.64 6.45 15.89
N ARG A 180 -2.51 7.45 15.02
CA ARG A 180 -1.34 7.68 14.17
C ARG A 180 -0.53 8.85 14.78
N PRO A 181 0.80 8.88 14.69
CA PRO A 181 1.64 7.97 13.91
C PRO A 181 1.72 6.55 14.50
N ILE A 182 1.67 5.55 13.62
CA ILE A 182 1.89 4.14 13.93
C ILE A 182 3.39 3.93 14.18
N PRO A 183 3.84 3.55 15.39
CA PRO A 183 5.24 3.21 15.62
C PRO A 183 5.60 1.91 14.88
N ILE A 184 6.89 1.60 14.78
CA ILE A 184 7.35 0.28 14.32
C ILE A 184 6.61 -0.80 15.12
N ILE A 185 5.92 -1.70 14.39
CA ILE A 185 5.01 -2.67 14.98
C ILE A 185 5.84 -3.81 15.59
N ILE A 186 6.13 -3.69 16.89
CA ILE A 186 6.91 -4.68 17.65
C ILE A 186 5.99 -5.72 18.32
N GLU A 187 4.74 -5.36 18.61
CA GLU A 187 3.79 -6.20 19.34
C GLU A 187 2.65 -6.74 18.45
N PRO A 188 2.18 -7.98 18.66
CA PRO A 188 0.99 -8.51 17.99
C PRO A 188 -0.28 -7.72 18.34
N GLY A 189 -1.19 -7.58 17.37
CA GLY A 189 -2.48 -6.91 17.58
C GLY A 189 -3.09 -6.43 16.27
N LEU A 190 -4.19 -5.66 16.38
CA LEU A 190 -5.01 -5.23 15.25
C LEU A 190 -4.21 -4.59 14.10
N ILE A 191 -3.26 -3.70 14.39
CA ILE A 191 -2.43 -3.04 13.37
C ILE A 191 -1.57 -4.08 12.62
N GLN A 192 -0.98 -5.05 13.33
CA GLN A 192 -0.18 -6.10 12.70
C GLN A 192 -1.06 -6.96 11.78
N ASP A 193 -2.26 -7.31 12.21
CA ASP A 193 -3.18 -8.17 11.46
C ASP A 193 -3.78 -7.49 10.21
N LEU A 194 -4.13 -6.20 10.30
CA LEU A 194 -4.57 -5.40 9.16
C LEU A 194 -3.52 -5.30 8.05
N LEU A 195 -2.24 -5.61 8.34
CA LEU A 195 -1.13 -5.58 7.40
C LEU A 195 -0.60 -6.97 7.02
N TRP A 196 -0.61 -7.97 7.93
CA TRP A 196 0.07 -9.26 7.77
C TRP A 196 -0.82 -10.50 7.87
N ALA A 197 -2.12 -10.35 8.18
CA ALA A 197 -3.00 -11.50 8.24
C ALA A 197 -3.30 -12.05 6.83
N ASP A 198 -3.37 -13.37 6.71
CA ASP A 198 -3.63 -14.07 5.44
C ASP A 198 -4.82 -15.04 5.58
N PRO A 199 -5.59 -15.31 4.50
CA PRO A 199 -6.60 -16.36 4.50
C PRO A 199 -5.96 -17.72 4.72
N ASN A 200 -6.55 -18.52 5.62
CA ASN A 200 -6.18 -19.92 5.79
C ASN A 200 -6.75 -20.77 4.63
N LEU A 201 -5.87 -21.22 3.74
CA LEU A 201 -6.22 -22.14 2.66
C LEU A 201 -6.25 -23.62 3.09
N LEU A 202 -5.86 -23.94 4.33
CA LEU A 202 -5.85 -25.31 4.85
C LEU A 202 -7.15 -25.63 5.59
N PRO A 203 -7.88 -26.70 5.22
CA PRO A 203 -9.22 -26.98 5.74
C PRO A 203 -9.28 -27.48 7.19
N SER A 204 -8.14 -27.63 7.88
CA SER A 204 -8.06 -28.26 9.21
C SER A 204 -8.29 -27.30 10.39
N ASN A 205 -8.21 -25.98 10.18
CA ASN A 205 -8.17 -25.00 11.28
C ASN A 205 -9.32 -23.98 11.16
N GLU A 206 -10.21 -23.97 12.15
CA GLU A 206 -11.27 -22.97 12.32
C GLU A 206 -10.77 -21.73 13.09
N GLY A 207 -11.53 -20.64 13.04
CA GLY A 207 -11.19 -19.40 13.73
C GLY A 207 -9.93 -18.73 13.16
N PHE A 208 -9.02 -18.36 14.06
CA PHE A 208 -7.72 -17.74 13.78
C PHE A 208 -6.60 -18.61 14.37
N VAL A 209 -5.49 -18.79 13.64
CA VAL A 209 -4.27 -19.48 14.11
C VAL A 209 -3.04 -18.67 13.76
N HIS A 210 -1.88 -18.93 14.36
CA HIS A 210 -0.66 -18.18 14.04
C HIS A 210 -0.20 -18.35 12.58
N ASN A 211 0.23 -17.26 11.92
CA ASN A 211 0.71 -17.29 10.54
C ASN A 211 2.21 -17.63 10.47
N TYR A 212 2.51 -18.92 10.50
CA TYR A 212 3.87 -19.46 10.34
C TYR A 212 4.54 -19.11 9.00
N PHE A 213 3.79 -18.72 7.95
CA PHE A 213 4.39 -18.27 6.68
C PHE A 213 4.98 -16.86 6.77
N ARG A 214 4.42 -16.01 7.65
CA ARG A 214 4.92 -14.64 7.90
C ARG A 214 5.71 -14.54 9.21
N ASN A 215 5.64 -15.55 10.07
CA ASN A 215 6.25 -15.60 11.41
C ASN A 215 5.78 -14.44 12.34
N CYS A 216 4.60 -13.89 12.06
CA CYS A 216 3.89 -12.84 12.80
C CYS A 216 2.40 -12.95 12.45
N SER A 217 1.51 -12.24 13.14
CA SER A 217 0.07 -12.21 12.83
C SER A 217 -0.61 -13.60 12.77
N VAL A 218 -1.74 -13.70 12.03
CA VAL A 218 -2.70 -14.79 12.03
C VAL A 218 -3.12 -15.23 10.63
N LEU A 219 -3.44 -16.52 10.49
CA LEU A 219 -4.22 -17.08 9.40
C LEU A 219 -5.69 -17.14 9.84
N PHE A 220 -6.61 -16.70 8.98
CA PHE A 220 -8.04 -16.69 9.29
C PHE A 220 -8.86 -17.62 8.38
N SER A 221 -9.76 -18.39 8.97
CA SER A 221 -10.67 -19.30 8.26
C SER A 221 -11.84 -18.58 7.56
N GLU A 222 -12.55 -19.27 6.67
CA GLU A 222 -13.84 -18.81 6.14
C GLU A 222 -14.86 -18.50 7.23
N GLU A 223 -14.79 -19.25 8.34
CA GLU A 223 -15.69 -19.16 9.48
C GLU A 223 -15.49 -17.84 10.23
N ALA A 224 -14.23 -17.54 10.56
CA ALA A 224 -13.81 -16.24 11.11
C ALA A 224 -14.19 -15.09 10.17
N LEU A 225 -13.97 -15.24 8.85
CA LEU A 225 -14.34 -14.23 7.87
C LEU A 225 -15.85 -13.95 7.87
N LYS A 226 -16.70 -14.98 7.81
CA LYS A 226 -18.18 -14.81 7.85
C LYS A 226 -18.63 -14.11 9.13
N LYS A 227 -18.07 -14.48 10.29
CA LYS A 227 -18.34 -13.83 11.58
C LYS A 227 -17.94 -12.35 11.59
N THR A 228 -16.71 -12.03 11.22
CA THR A 228 -16.21 -10.64 11.20
C THR A 228 -16.98 -9.78 10.20
N MET A 229 -17.29 -10.29 9.01
CA MET A 229 -18.10 -9.55 8.03
C MET A 229 -19.51 -9.24 8.57
N ALA A 230 -20.10 -10.17 9.33
CA ALA A 230 -21.42 -9.97 9.95
C ALA A 230 -21.38 -8.91 11.08
N SER A 231 -20.35 -8.90 11.94
CA SER A 231 -20.23 -7.89 13.00
C SER A 231 -19.97 -6.49 12.44
N LEU A 232 -19.12 -6.39 11.41
CA LEU A 232 -18.80 -5.15 10.70
C LEU A 232 -19.91 -4.68 9.73
N LYS A 233 -20.91 -5.52 9.46
CA LYS A 233 -22.04 -5.28 8.52
C LYS A 233 -21.63 -5.03 7.06
N ILE A 234 -20.50 -5.61 6.66
CA ILE A 234 -19.93 -5.54 5.30
C ILE A 234 -20.31 -6.75 4.45
N SER A 235 -20.37 -6.56 3.13
CA SER A 235 -20.70 -7.61 2.16
C SER A 235 -19.48 -8.18 1.45
N LEU A 236 -18.37 -7.44 1.39
CA LEU A 236 -17.12 -7.86 0.74
C LEU A 236 -15.89 -7.34 1.49
N ILE A 237 -14.80 -8.11 1.44
CA ILE A 237 -13.44 -7.63 1.75
C ILE A 237 -12.59 -7.62 0.47
N ILE A 238 -11.78 -6.57 0.27
CA ILE A 238 -10.74 -6.52 -0.76
C ILE A 238 -9.39 -6.31 -0.07
N ARG A 239 -8.39 -7.11 -0.42
CA ARG A 239 -7.06 -7.12 0.22
C ARG A 239 -5.91 -7.29 -0.79
N ALA A 240 -4.65 -7.22 -0.36
CA ALA A 240 -3.47 -7.35 -1.24
C ALA A 240 -2.42 -8.37 -0.71
N HIS A 241 -1.12 -8.06 -0.60
CA HIS A 241 -0.05 -8.81 0.11
C HIS A 241 0.28 -10.26 -0.31
N GLN A 242 -0.55 -10.87 -1.15
CA GLN A 242 -0.39 -12.25 -1.65
C GLN A 242 -0.44 -12.25 -3.18
N VAL A 243 0.61 -12.80 -3.78
CA VAL A 243 0.74 -12.91 -5.23
C VAL A 243 -0.39 -13.79 -5.79
N ALA A 244 -1.24 -13.20 -6.62
CA ALA A 244 -2.28 -13.93 -7.34
C ALA A 244 -1.85 -14.18 -8.80
N GLN A 245 -1.96 -15.42 -9.27
CA GLN A 245 -1.45 -15.84 -10.58
C GLN A 245 -2.06 -15.03 -11.75
N TYR A 246 -3.33 -14.65 -11.66
CA TYR A 246 -4.03 -13.81 -12.65
C TYR A 246 -4.25 -12.37 -12.18
N GLY A 247 -3.45 -11.92 -11.21
CA GLY A 247 -3.55 -10.59 -10.60
C GLY A 247 -4.67 -10.45 -9.56
N TYR A 248 -5.61 -11.39 -9.49
CA TYR A 248 -6.56 -11.48 -8.38
C TYR A 248 -6.89 -12.92 -8.01
N ASP A 249 -7.38 -13.12 -6.79
CA ASP A 249 -7.91 -14.40 -6.29
C ASP A 249 -9.16 -14.17 -5.42
N MET A 250 -9.94 -15.23 -5.19
CA MET A 250 -11.22 -15.18 -4.48
C MET A 250 -11.29 -16.22 -3.37
N PHE A 251 -11.66 -15.77 -2.17
CA PHE A 251 -11.81 -16.63 -1.00
C PHE A 251 -13.26 -16.60 -0.48
N CYS A 252 -13.66 -17.67 0.20
CA CYS A 252 -14.93 -17.74 0.91
C CYS A 252 -16.17 -17.47 0.04
N GLY A 253 -16.28 -18.17 -1.10
CA GLY A 253 -17.41 -17.98 -2.02
C GLY A 253 -17.52 -16.54 -2.55
N GLN A 254 -16.38 -15.95 -2.94
CA GLN A 254 -16.27 -14.58 -3.46
C GLN A 254 -16.59 -13.46 -2.43
N ARG A 255 -16.58 -13.78 -1.14
CA ARG A 255 -16.79 -12.81 -0.04
C ARG A 255 -15.52 -12.07 0.34
N MET A 256 -14.36 -12.54 -0.09
CA MET A 256 -13.10 -11.79 -0.08
C MET A 256 -12.40 -11.91 -1.44
N VAL A 257 -11.79 -10.80 -1.87
CA VAL A 257 -10.95 -10.73 -3.07
C VAL A 257 -9.54 -10.29 -2.69
N THR A 258 -8.52 -11.00 -3.18
CA THR A 258 -7.12 -10.56 -3.15
C THR A 258 -6.80 -9.90 -4.49
N ILE A 259 -6.20 -8.70 -4.47
CA ILE A 259 -5.72 -7.96 -5.64
C ILE A 259 -4.21 -7.83 -5.57
N PHE A 260 -3.53 -8.10 -6.67
CA PHE A 260 -2.09 -8.00 -6.81
C PHE A 260 -1.77 -7.25 -8.11
N SER A 261 -1.11 -6.11 -8.02
CA SER A 261 -1.01 -5.14 -9.11
C SER A 261 0.39 -5.06 -9.76
N ALA A 262 1.34 -5.90 -9.34
CA ALA A 262 2.65 -6.10 -9.94
C ALA A 262 2.68 -7.35 -10.84
N ALA A 263 3.09 -7.25 -12.11
CA ALA A 263 3.14 -8.39 -13.03
C ALA A 263 4.57 -8.97 -13.12
N ARG A 264 4.72 -10.30 -13.22
CA ARG A 264 6.06 -10.97 -13.13
C ARG A 264 6.84 -10.48 -11.90
N TYR A 265 6.23 -10.60 -10.73
CA TYR A 265 6.79 -10.06 -9.48
C TYR A 265 8.11 -10.71 -9.05
N HIS A 266 8.28 -12.00 -9.38
CA HIS A 266 9.55 -12.70 -9.29
C HIS A 266 9.97 -13.15 -10.70
N PRO A 267 11.28 -13.21 -11.05
CA PRO A 267 11.72 -13.66 -12.37
C PRO A 267 11.23 -15.06 -12.78
N GLU A 268 10.95 -15.92 -11.80
CA GLU A 268 10.44 -17.28 -11.99
C GLU A 268 8.90 -17.34 -12.13
N LEU A 269 8.19 -16.25 -11.80
CA LEU A 269 6.74 -16.17 -11.86
C LEU A 269 6.31 -15.50 -13.18
N ASN A 270 5.19 -15.97 -13.74
CA ASN A 270 4.55 -15.32 -14.89
C ASN A 270 3.15 -14.82 -14.50
N ASN A 271 3.02 -14.28 -13.28
CA ASN A 271 1.76 -13.76 -12.77
C ASN A 271 1.35 -12.48 -13.52
N TRP A 272 0.04 -12.28 -13.65
CA TRP A 272 -0.52 -11.04 -14.18
C TRP A 272 -0.72 -10.00 -13.06
N SER A 273 -0.99 -8.76 -13.44
CA SER A 273 -1.43 -7.68 -12.56
C SER A 273 -2.93 -7.44 -12.77
N ALA A 274 -3.67 -7.18 -11.69
CA ALA A 274 -5.06 -6.74 -11.75
C ALA A 274 -5.32 -5.47 -10.95
N VAL A 275 -6.40 -4.78 -11.31
CA VAL A 275 -6.98 -3.65 -10.59
C VAL A 275 -8.49 -3.84 -10.54
N ALA A 276 -9.10 -3.67 -9.36
CA ALA A 276 -10.56 -3.75 -9.22
C ALA A 276 -11.21 -2.39 -9.50
N SER A 277 -11.99 -2.28 -10.57
CA SER A 277 -12.85 -1.15 -10.86
C SER A 277 -14.19 -1.33 -10.17
N ILE A 278 -14.51 -0.46 -9.21
CA ILE A 278 -15.75 -0.48 -8.45
C ILE A 278 -16.64 0.67 -8.95
N SER A 279 -17.87 0.36 -9.37
CA SER A 279 -18.85 1.35 -9.86
C SER A 279 -19.47 2.16 -8.72
N ALA A 280 -20.28 3.18 -9.05
CA ALA A 280 -21.04 3.92 -8.04
C ALA A 280 -22.03 3.02 -7.29
N ASP A 281 -22.61 2.04 -7.98
CA ASP A 281 -23.55 1.04 -7.46
C ASP A 281 -22.86 -0.20 -6.85
N LEU A 282 -21.54 -0.11 -6.64
CA LEU A 282 -20.68 -1.16 -6.06
C LEU A 282 -20.55 -2.44 -6.90
N GLU A 283 -20.83 -2.39 -8.20
CA GLU A 283 -20.46 -3.45 -9.15
C GLU A 283 -18.93 -3.49 -9.32
N ILE A 284 -18.36 -4.67 -9.51
CA ILE A 284 -16.91 -4.87 -9.53
C ILE A 284 -16.46 -5.55 -10.83
N PHE A 285 -15.50 -4.93 -11.50
CA PHE A 285 -14.86 -5.44 -12.71
C PHE A 285 -13.34 -5.47 -12.53
N PHE A 286 -12.65 -6.48 -13.04
CA PHE A 286 -11.19 -6.56 -12.96
C PHE A 286 -10.54 -6.12 -14.27
N VAL A 287 -9.69 -5.10 -14.20
CA VAL A 287 -8.83 -4.68 -15.30
C VAL A 287 -7.52 -5.46 -15.18
N LEU A 288 -7.25 -6.35 -16.13
CA LEU A 288 -6.09 -7.23 -16.11
C LEU A 288 -4.99 -6.75 -17.06
N THR A 289 -3.73 -6.82 -16.63
CA THR A 289 -2.55 -6.59 -17.46
C THR A 289 -1.58 -7.78 -17.38
N ARG A 290 -1.18 -8.29 -18.54
CA ARG A 290 -0.16 -9.35 -18.64
C ARG A 290 1.22 -8.78 -18.31
N PRO A 291 2.21 -9.57 -17.87
CA PRO A 291 3.60 -9.11 -17.84
C PRO A 291 4.08 -8.77 -19.27
N ASP A 292 4.96 -7.77 -19.39
CA ASP A 292 5.61 -7.44 -20.67
C ASP A 292 6.48 -8.64 -21.11
N GLU A 293 6.37 -9.11 -22.35
CA GLU A 293 7.14 -10.28 -22.84
C GLU A 293 8.66 -10.01 -22.90
N ALA A 294 9.05 -8.73 -22.97
CA ALA A 294 10.43 -8.27 -23.10
C ALA A 294 11.07 -7.94 -21.73
N GLN A 295 11.49 -8.98 -20.99
CA GLN A 295 12.47 -8.87 -19.89
C GLN A 295 13.46 -10.05 -19.91
N ASN A 296 14.00 -10.36 -21.09
CA ASN A 296 15.19 -11.23 -21.24
C ASN A 296 16.48 -10.41 -21.44
N GLU A 297 16.46 -9.11 -21.15
CA GLU A 297 17.63 -8.23 -21.26
C GLU A 297 18.28 -8.01 -19.88
N HIS A 298 19.28 -8.85 -19.63
CA HIS A 298 20.36 -8.70 -18.65
C HIS A 298 20.01 -8.85 -17.15
N LEU A 299 20.22 -10.10 -16.71
CA LEU A 299 20.83 -10.44 -15.41
C LEU A 299 22.05 -9.54 -15.12
#